data_AF-A0A5C7MZU0-F1
#
_entry.id   AF-A0A5C7MZU0-F1
#
_cell.length_a   1.000
_cell.length_b   1.000
_cell.length_c   1.000
_cell.angle_alpha   90.00
_cell.angle_beta   90.00
_cell.angle_gamma   90.00
#
_symmetry.space_group_name_H-M   'P 1'
#
loop_
_entity.id
_entity.type
_entity.pdbx_description
1 polymer ?
#
loop_
_entity_poly.entity_id
_entity_poly.type
_entity_poly.pdbx_seq_one_letter_code
_entity_poly.pdbx_strand_id
1 'polypeptide(L)' 'MPFRLMGQLNDGQDNVVYLSAGDSVFTAKAGDPVGTDYRLVSLDSQALLFEYLPTGEQQHLPIEPLSP' A
#
# COMPACT_ATOMS: atom_id res chain seq x y z
N MET A 1 2.87 -2.32 10.98
CA MET A 1 2.37 -2.64 9.63
C MET A 1 3.16 -3.80 9.02
N PRO A 2 2.51 -4.81 8.40
CA PRO A 2 3.18 -6.01 7.87
C PRO A 2 3.54 -5.96 6.37
N PHE A 3 3.16 -4.90 5.65
CA PHE A 3 3.30 -4.83 4.19
C PHE A 3 4.68 -4.31 3.76
N ARG A 4 5.15 -4.86 2.64
CA ARG A 4 6.28 -4.33 1.86
C ARG A 4 5.82 -4.03 0.43
N LEU A 5 6.22 -2.86 -0.08
CA LEU A 5 5.98 -2.49 -1.46
C LEU A 5 6.90 -3.29 -2.39
N MET A 6 6.32 -3.98 -3.35
CA MET A 6 7.05 -4.70 -4.39
C MET A 6 7.17 -3.89 -5.67
N GLY A 7 6.20 -3.01 -5.93
CA GLY A 7 6.17 -2.16 -7.11
C GLY A 7 4.85 -1.42 -7.24
N GLN A 8 4.79 -0.54 -8.22
CA GLN A 8 3.60 0.23 -8.57
C GLN A 8 3.42 0.24 -10.09
N LEU A 9 2.16 0.15 -10.52
CA LEU A 9 1.75 0.34 -11.90
C LEU A 9 0.94 1.63 -11.97
N ASN A 10 1.44 2.59 -12.74
CA ASN A 10 0.73 3.82 -13.07
C ASN A 10 0.29 3.77 -14.53
N ASP A 11 -1.02 3.69 -14.77
CA ASP A 11 -1.63 3.71 -16.11
C ASP A 11 -2.40 5.02 -16.37
N GLY A 12 -1.95 6.13 -15.78
CA GLY A 12 -2.52 7.46 -15.98
C GLY A 12 -3.92 7.71 -15.36
N GLN A 13 -4.76 6.69 -15.21
CA GLN A 13 -6.05 6.76 -14.52
C GLN A 13 -6.06 6.03 -13.18
N ASP A 14 -5.31 4.93 -13.07
CA ASP A 14 -5.22 4.13 -11.85
C ASP A 14 -3.76 4.03 -11.40
N ASN A 15 -3.53 4.27 -10.11
CA ASN A 15 -2.26 4.02 -9.43
C ASN A 15 -2.45 2.77 -8.55
N VAL A 16 -1.92 1.65 -9.02
CA VAL A 16 -2.08 0.34 -8.41
C VAL A 16 -0.75 -0.08 -7.78
N VAL A 17 -0.77 -0.56 -6.55
CA VAL A 17 0.41 -1.05 -5.85
C VAL A 17 0.37 -2.55 -5.67
N TYR A 18 1.54 -3.16 -5.77
CA TYR A 18 1.78 -4.57 -5.46
C TYR A 18 2.47 -4.66 -4.10
N LEU A 19 1.86 -5.38 -3.18
CA LEU A 19 2.30 -5.49 -1.79
C LEU A 19 2.57 -6.95 -1.44
N SER A 20 3.54 -7.19 -0.57
CA SER A 20 3.75 -8.50 0.06
C SER A 20 3.58 -8.42 1.57
N ALA A 21 3.03 -9.47 2.18
CA ALA A 21 3.08 -9.71 3.62
C ALA A 21 3.22 -11.21 3.89
N GLY A 22 4.37 -11.62 4.42
CA GLY A 22 4.72 -13.04 4.50
C GLY A 22 4.76 -13.68 3.11
N ASP A 23 4.00 -14.76 2.93
CA ASP A 23 3.88 -15.49 1.65
C ASP A 23 2.73 -14.99 0.76
N SER A 24 1.98 -13.98 1.23
CA SER A 24 0.83 -13.43 0.50
C SER A 24 1.23 -12.20 -0.32
N VAL A 25 0.64 -12.10 -1.51
CA VAL A 25 0.76 -10.94 -2.40
C VAL A 25 -0.61 -10.29 -2.58
N PHE A 26 -0.64 -8.97 -2.53
CA PHE A 26 -1.85 -8.16 -2.67
C PHE A 26 -1.67 -7.12 -3.76
N THR A 27 -2.78 -6.77 -4.41
CA THR A 27 -2.86 -5.66 -5.35
C THR A 27 -3.94 -4.72 -4.85
N ALA A 28 -3.63 -3.42 -4.74
CA ALA A 28 -4.56 -2.45 -4.17
C ALA A 28 -4.43 -1.07 -4.80
N LYS A 29 -5.53 -0.32 -4.81
CA LYS A 29 -5.56 1.14 -5.03
C LYS A 29 -6.14 1.85 -3.80
N ALA A 30 -6.09 3.18 -3.78
CA ALA A 30 -6.70 3.97 -2.73
C ALA A 30 -8.19 3.62 -2.56
N GLY A 31 -8.60 3.36 -1.32
CA GLY A 31 -9.91 2.88 -0.92
C GLY A 31 -10.01 1.36 -0.74
N ASP A 32 -9.11 0.57 -1.31
CA ASP A 32 -9.24 -0.90 -1.32
C ASP A 32 -8.86 -1.53 0.03
N PRO A 33 -9.51 -2.64 0.42
CA PRO A 33 -9.04 -3.48 1.51
C PRO A 33 -7.74 -4.20 1.10
N VAL A 34 -6.83 -4.35 2.06
CA VAL A 34 -5.56 -5.08 1.89
C VAL A 34 -5.48 -6.15 2.97
N GLY A 35 -5.66 -7.41 2.57
CA GLY A 35 -5.86 -8.50 3.52
C GLY A 35 -7.17 -8.32 4.30
N THR A 36 -7.18 -8.75 5.56
CA THR A 36 -8.39 -8.73 6.41
C THR A 36 -8.52 -7.45 7.23
N ASP A 37 -7.39 -6.89 7.69
CA ASP A 37 -7.40 -5.88 8.75
C ASP A 37 -6.96 -4.49 8.31
N TYR A 38 -6.68 -4.30 7.01
CA TYR A 38 -6.16 -3.03 6.52
C TYR A 38 -6.94 -2.50 5.32
N ARG A 39 -6.88 -1.18 5.16
CA ARG A 39 -7.31 -0.45 3.96
C ARG A 39 -6.18 0.45 3.49
N LEU A 40 -5.96 0.49 2.18
CA LEU A 40 -5.11 1.50 1.56
C LEU A 40 -5.92 2.80 1.47
N VAL A 41 -5.58 3.80 2.26
CA VAL A 41 -6.32 5.08 2.33
C VAL A 41 -5.94 5.96 1.14
N SER A 42 -4.65 6.13 0.91
CA SER A 42 -4.10 6.92 -0.18
C SER A 42 -2.72 6.42 -0.57
N LEU A 43 -2.26 6.82 -1.74
CA LEU A 43 -0.88 6.69 -2.16
C LEU A 43 -0.48 7.94 -2.95
N ASP A 44 0.73 8.40 -2.71
CA ASP A 44 1.37 9.46 -3.48
C ASP A 44 2.77 8.99 -3.95
N SER A 45 3.59 9.93 -4.44
CA SER A 45 4.94 9.61 -4.93
C SER A 45 5.97 9.31 -3.83
N GLN A 46 5.63 9.53 -2.56
CA GLN A 46 6.54 9.39 -1.42
C GLN A 46 6.12 8.28 -0.47
N ALA A 47 4.82 8.02 -0.31
CA ALA A 47 4.32 7.04 0.64
C ALA A 47 2.95 6.46 0.28
N LEU A 48 2.68 5.29 0.84
CA LEU A 48 1.35 4.72 0.95
C LEU A 48 0.82 4.96 2.37
N LEU A 49 -0.44 5.35 2.50
CA LEU A 49 -1.13 5.50 3.78
C LEU A 49 -2.07 4.31 3.99
N PHE A 50 -1.83 3.55 5.06
CA PHE A 50 -2.70 2.46 5.48
C PHE A 50 -3.49 2.86 6.72
N GLU A 51 -4.69 2.30 6.84
CA GLU A 51 -5.47 2.30 8.07
C GLU A 51 -5.61 0.87 8.57
N TYR A 52 -5.31 0.65 9.85
CA TYR A 52 -5.59 -0.60 10.54
C TYR A 52 -7.05 -0.57 11.04
N LEU A 53 -7.92 -1.33 10.40
CA LEU A 53 -9.37 -1.28 10.59
C LEU A 53 -9.83 -1.52 12.04
N PRO A 54 -9.19 -2.40 12.85
CA PRO A 54 -9.62 -2.62 14.23
C PRO A 54 -9.47 -1.42 15.15
N THR A 55 -8.49 -0.53 14.90
CA THR A 55 -8.22 0.63 15.77
C THR A 55 -8.40 1.98 15.08
N GLY A 56 -8.49 2.01 13.75
CA GLY A 56 -8.45 3.23 12.94
C GLY A 56 -7.07 3.88 12.87
N GLU A 57 -6.02 3.23 13.39
CA GLU A 57 -4.66 3.79 13.38
C GLU A 57 -4.13 3.90 11.95
N GLN A 58 -3.53 5.05 11.64
CA GLN A 58 -2.92 5.33 10.35
C GLN A 58 -1.41 5.08 10.36
N GLN A 59 -0.92 4.39 9.32
CA GLN A 59 0.48 3.97 9.20
C GLN A 59 1.00 4.30 7.80
N HIS A 60 2.17 4.94 7.72
CA HIS A 60 2.82 5.27 6.46
C HIS A 60 3.82 4.17 6.07
N LEU A 61 3.79 3.75 4.81
CA LEU A 61 4.85 2.97 4.17
C LEU A 61 5.59 3.88 3.19
N PRO A 62 6.84 4.28 3.50
CA PRO A 62 7.65 5.03 2.55
C PRO A 62 7.87 4.25 1.25
N ILE A 63 7.75 4.93 0.12
CA ILE A 63 8.25 4.45 -1.16
C ILE A 63 9.74 4.80 -1.17
N GLU A 64 10.59 3.80 -0.92
CA GLU A 64 12.03 4.03 -1.05
C GLU A 64 12.34 4.36 -2.52
N PRO A 65 12.99 5.49 -2.81
CA PRO A 65 13.49 5.75 -4.15
C PRO A 65 14.49 4.64 -4.49
N LEU A 66 14.33 4.02 -5.65
CA LEU A 66 15.36 3.14 -6.20
C LEU A 66 16.66 3.95 -6.21
N SER A 67 17.62 3.54 -5.38
CA SER A 67 18.94 4.16 -5.40
C SER A 67 19.52 3.97 -6.81
N PRO A 68 19.96 5.05 -7.48
CA PRO A 68 20.40 5.01 -8.88
C PRO A 68 21.66 4.17 -9.10
#